data_AF-A0A527E5R0-F1
#
_entry.id   AF-A0A527E5R0-F1
#
_cell.length_a   1.000
_cell.length_b   1.000
_cell.length_c   1.000
_cell.angle_alpha   90.00
_cell.angle_beta   90.00
_cell.angle_gamma   90.00
#
_symmetry.space_group_name_H-M   'P 1'
#
loop_
_entity.id
_entity.type
_entity.pdbx_description
1 polymer ?
#
loop_
_entity_poly.entity_id
_entity_poly.type
_entity_poly.pdbx_seq_one_letter_code
_entity_poly.pdbx_strand_id
1 'polypeptide(L)'
;QINHHYHASHFRSVEDMLDPRQNVDYAARFLASLHARHETWSMAVARYHAGPDNDPAQKIYVCRVIANMVATGFGKWTANARGFCNP
;
A
#
# COMPACT_ATOMS: atom_id res chain seq x y z
N GLN A 1 5.24 -4.98 -4.78
CA GLN A 1 5.31 -4.62 -6.21
C GLN A 1 4.02 -3.92 -6.60
N ILE A 2 4.08 -2.95 -7.50
CA ILE A 2 2.91 -2.33 -8.14
C ILE A 2 2.30 -3.25 -9.21
N ASN A 3 1.02 -3.10 -9.48
CA ASN A 3 0.32 -3.91 -10.48
C ASN A 3 0.56 -3.39 -11.92
N HIS A 4 0.84 -4.30 -12.86
CA HIS A 4 1.14 -3.97 -14.26
C HIS A 4 -0.03 -3.29 -14.98
N HIS A 5 -1.25 -3.81 -14.84
CA HIS A 5 -2.42 -3.29 -15.53
C HIS A 5 -2.67 -1.81 -15.22
N TYR A 6 -2.41 -1.38 -13.98
CA TYR A 6 -2.67 0.00 -13.55
C TYR A 6 -1.49 0.95 -13.71
N HIS A 7 -0.25 0.45 -13.66
CA HIS A 7 0.93 1.32 -13.52
C HIS A 7 1.97 1.20 -14.63
N ALA A 8 1.81 0.27 -15.59
CA ALA A 8 2.80 0.04 -16.64
C ALA A 8 3.12 1.30 -17.47
N SER A 9 2.14 2.19 -17.66
CA SER A 9 2.31 3.44 -18.42
C SER A 9 3.28 4.45 -17.79
N HIS A 10 3.69 4.23 -16.53
CA HIS A 10 4.70 5.05 -15.86
C HIS A 10 6.14 4.58 -16.10
N PHE A 11 6.32 3.49 -16.84
CA PHE A 11 7.62 2.92 -17.18
C PHE A 11 7.83 2.94 -18.69
N ARG A 12 9.08 2.98 -19.13
CA ARG A 12 9.41 2.98 -20.57
C ARG A 12 9.19 1.60 -21.19
N SER A 13 9.28 0.54 -20.39
CA SER A 13 9.00 -0.83 -20.79
C SER A 13 8.62 -1.71 -19.58
N VAL A 14 8.22 -2.96 -19.83
CA VAL A 14 7.93 -3.95 -18.78
C VAL A 14 9.21 -4.32 -18.02
N GLU A 15 10.34 -4.39 -18.70
CA GLU A 15 11.65 -4.66 -18.09
C GLU A 15 12.01 -3.56 -17.07
N ASP A 16 11.78 -2.29 -17.43
CA ASP A 16 11.95 -1.17 -16.49
C ASP A 16 11.00 -1.25 -15.29
N MET A 17 9.76 -1.71 -15.50
CA MET A 17 8.81 -1.93 -14.40
C MET A 17 9.26 -3.06 -13.46
N LEU A 18 9.90 -4.10 -14.00
CA LEU A 18 10.39 -5.24 -13.22
C LEU A 18 11.75 -4.99 -12.58
N ASP A 19 12.50 -3.96 -13.01
CA ASP A 19 13.71 -3.51 -12.33
C ASP A 19 13.40 -3.13 -10.87
N PRO A 20 14.01 -3.79 -9.86
CA PRO A 20 13.66 -3.58 -8.46
C PRO A 20 13.83 -2.13 -8.00
N ARG A 21 14.85 -1.43 -8.50
CA ARG A 21 15.14 -0.05 -8.09
C ARG A 21 14.08 0.90 -8.62
N GLN A 22 13.75 0.79 -9.90
CA GLN A 22 12.71 1.61 -10.54
C GLN A 22 11.33 1.31 -9.97
N ASN A 23 10.99 0.03 -9.74
CA ASN A 23 9.71 -0.36 -9.17
C ASN A 23 9.50 0.26 -7.77
N VAL A 24 10.50 0.15 -6.90
CA VAL A 24 10.43 0.67 -5.52
C VAL A 24 10.41 2.19 -5.50
N ASP A 25 11.20 2.87 -6.34
CA ASP A 25 11.18 4.34 -6.44
C ASP A 25 9.80 4.85 -6.85
N TYR A 26 9.19 4.26 -7.89
CA TYR A 26 7.83 4.59 -8.29
C TYR A 26 6.81 4.28 -7.20
N ALA A 27 6.86 3.08 -6.59
CA ALA A 27 5.93 2.67 -5.55
C ALA A 27 5.97 3.61 -4.33
N ALA A 28 7.17 4.04 -3.92
CA ALA A 28 7.36 4.97 -2.82
C ALA A 28 6.77 6.35 -3.12
N ARG A 29 7.01 6.88 -4.33
CA ARG A 29 6.42 8.15 -4.77
C ARG A 29 4.90 8.08 -4.88
N PHE A 30 4.38 6.97 -5.41
CA PHE A 30 2.94 6.75 -5.50
C PHE A 30 2.30 6.72 -4.12
N LEU A 31 2.86 5.94 -3.18
CA LEU A 31 2.38 5.87 -1.80
C LEU A 31 2.46 7.23 -1.09
N ALA A 32 3.55 7.98 -1.28
CA ALA A 32 3.69 9.34 -0.73
C ALA A 32 2.64 10.30 -1.31
N SER A 33 2.33 10.19 -2.60
CA SER A 33 1.27 11.00 -3.23
C SER A 33 -0.12 10.68 -2.68
N LEU A 34 -0.40 9.40 -2.37
CA LEU A 34 -1.65 8.98 -1.75
C LEU A 34 -1.77 9.52 -0.32
N HIS A 35 -0.66 9.51 0.43
CA HIS A 35 -0.60 10.12 1.76
C HIS A 35 -0.88 11.62 1.71
N ALA A 36 -0.28 12.35 0.76
CA ALA A 36 -0.52 13.78 0.59
C ALA A 36 -1.99 14.10 0.25
N ARG A 37 -2.70 13.21 -0.46
CA ARG A 37 -4.11 13.39 -0.84
C ARG A 37 -5.12 12.96 0.21
N HIS A 38 -4.76 12.00 1.07
CA HIS A 38 -5.69 11.34 1.99
C HIS A 38 -5.24 11.39 3.46
N GLU A 39 -4.19 12.16 3.75
CA GLU A 39 -3.66 12.59 5.05
C GLU A 39 -3.14 11.49 5.99
N THR A 40 -3.64 10.27 5.90
CA THR A 40 -3.27 9.17 6.80
C THR A 40 -2.58 8.04 6.04
N TRP A 41 -1.56 7.45 6.68
CA TRP A 41 -0.87 6.28 6.13
C TRP A 41 -1.79 5.08 5.95
N SER A 42 -2.76 4.89 6.85
CA SER A 42 -3.77 3.83 6.72
C SER A 42 -4.58 3.96 5.43
N MET A 43 -5.05 5.18 5.11
CA MET A 43 -5.80 5.42 3.88
C MET A 43 -4.90 5.35 2.63
N ALA A 44 -3.65 5.82 2.73
CA ALA A 44 -2.68 5.69 1.64
C ALA A 44 -2.42 4.22 1.29
N VAL A 45 -2.21 3.36 2.31
CA VAL A 45 -2.00 1.92 2.14
C VAL A 45 -3.25 1.23 1.57
N ALA A 46 -4.45 1.60 2.05
CA ALA A 46 -5.71 1.11 1.51
C ALA A 46 -5.83 1.37 -0.01
N ARG A 47 -5.66 2.64 -0.40
CA ARG A 47 -5.79 3.10 -1.79
C ARG A 47 -4.68 2.58 -2.69
N TYR A 48 -3.47 2.38 -2.15
CA TYR A 48 -2.33 1.83 -2.89
C TYR A 48 -2.65 0.47 -3.51
N HIS A 49 -3.40 -0.37 -2.81
CA HIS A 49 -3.69 -1.74 -3.27
C HIS A 49 -5.04 -1.89 -3.99
N ALA A 50 -6.08 -1.21 -3.50
CA ALA A 50 -7.46 -1.49 -3.94
C ALA A 50 -8.16 -0.29 -4.62
N GLY A 51 -7.45 0.84 -4.83
CA GLY A 51 -8.03 2.03 -5.45
C GLY A 51 -9.22 2.63 -4.65
N PRO A 52 -9.90 3.64 -5.20
CA PRO A 52 -11.15 4.13 -4.62
C PRO A 52 -12.28 3.09 -4.68
N ASP A 53 -13.24 3.18 -3.76
CA ASP A 53 -14.53 2.46 -3.80
C ASP A 53 -14.49 0.93 -3.69
N ASN A 54 -13.42 0.37 -3.14
CA ASN A 54 -13.31 -1.06 -2.83
C ASN A 54 -12.95 -1.30 -1.35
N ASP A 55 -13.83 -0.87 -0.47
CA ASP A 55 -13.65 -0.90 0.98
C ASP A 55 -13.31 -2.30 1.54
N PRO A 56 -13.90 -3.42 1.06
CA PRO A 56 -13.52 -4.75 1.52
C PRO A 56 -12.06 -5.09 1.22
N ALA A 57 -11.57 -4.84 -0.01
CA ALA A 57 -10.19 -5.13 -0.37
C ALA A 57 -9.20 -4.18 0.32
N GLN A 58 -9.58 -2.91 0.50
CA GLN A 58 -8.82 -1.94 1.29
C GLN A 58 -8.61 -2.43 2.73
N LYS A 59 -9.69 -2.85 3.40
CA LYS A 59 -9.62 -3.37 4.78
C LYS A 59 -8.70 -4.58 4.88
N ILE A 60 -8.89 -5.58 4.00
CA ILE A 60 -8.07 -6.80 3.99
C ILE A 60 -6.59 -6.45 3.86
N TYR A 61 -6.25 -5.56 2.92
CA TYR A 61 -4.86 -5.19 2.67
C TYR A 61 -4.24 -4.40 3.83
N VAL A 62 -4.95 -3.39 4.36
CA VAL A 62 -4.48 -2.61 5.52
C VAL A 62 -4.19 -3.54 6.70
N CYS A 63 -5.10 -4.47 7.01
CA CYS A 63 -4.91 -5.39 8.12
C CYS A 63 -3.74 -6.36 7.91
N ARG A 64 -3.49 -6.79 6.66
CA ARG A 64 -2.31 -7.59 6.31
C ARG A 64 -1.01 -6.81 6.50
N VAL A 65 -0.99 -5.53 6.13
CA VAL A 65 0.19 -4.66 6.34
C VAL A 65 0.47 -4.46 7.82
N ILE A 66 -0.56 -4.14 8.61
CA ILE A 66 -0.42 -3.97 10.08
C ILE A 66 0.12 -5.26 10.72
N ALA A 67 -0.46 -6.42 10.39
CA ALA A 67 -0.01 -7.70 10.92
C ALA A 67 1.49 -7.96 10.62
N ASN A 68 1.94 -7.68 9.40
CA ASN A 68 3.35 -7.81 9.03
C ASN A 68 4.25 -6.83 9.79
N MET A 69 3.84 -5.56 9.92
CA MET A 69 4.62 -4.56 10.67
C MET A 69 4.78 -4.94 12.14
N VAL A 70 3.74 -5.51 12.76
CA VAL A 70 3.82 -6.01 14.14
C VAL A 70 4.72 -7.25 14.23
N ALA A 71 4.55 -8.23 13.33
CA ALA A 71 5.32 -9.47 13.34
C ALA A 71 6.83 -9.24 13.13
N THR A 72 7.20 -8.19 12.40
CA THR A 72 8.59 -7.82 12.09
C THR A 72 9.19 -6.80 13.05
N GLY A 73 8.43 -6.36 14.07
CA GLY A 73 8.92 -5.45 15.11
C GLY A 73 8.93 -3.96 14.73
N PHE A 74 8.43 -3.59 13.55
CA PHE A 74 8.30 -2.20 13.12
C PHE A 74 7.11 -1.46 13.75
N GLY A 75 6.22 -2.17 14.46
CA GLY A 75 5.05 -1.57 15.09
C GLY A 75 4.43 -2.43 16.19
N LYS A 76 3.37 -1.90 16.80
CA LYS A 76 2.55 -2.60 17.80
C LYS A 76 1.07 -2.42 17.46
N TRP A 77 0.27 -3.43 17.76
CA TRP A 77 -1.19 -3.33 17.67
C TRP A 77 -1.72 -2.22 18.58
N THR A 78 -2.36 -1.22 17.99
CA THR A 78 -3.12 -0.17 18.71
C THR A 78 -4.54 -0.65 19.00
N ALA A 79 -5.25 0.00 19.93
CA ALA A 79 -6.65 -0.31 20.22
C ALA A 79 -7.53 -0.17 18.96
N ASN A 80 -7.35 0.91 18.20
CA ASN A 80 -8.06 1.15 16.94
C ASN A 80 -7.77 0.06 15.90
N ALA A 81 -6.51 -0.34 15.76
CA ALA A 81 -6.14 -1.39 14.80
C ALA A 81 -6.74 -2.75 15.20
N ARG A 82 -6.80 -3.08 16.50
CA ARG A 82 -7.45 -4.31 16.98
C ARG A 82 -8.94 -4.30 16.69
N GLY A 83 -9.64 -3.21 17.00
CA GLY A 83 -11.08 -3.09 16.73
C GLY A 83 -11.42 -3.06 15.24
N PHE A 84 -10.52 -2.51 14.40
CA PHE A 84 -10.73 -2.47 12.96
C PHE A 84 -10.45 -3.82 12.29
N CYS A 85 -9.33 -4.47 12.64
CA CYS A 85 -8.84 -5.66 11.96
C CYS A 85 -9.27 -6.99 12.57
N ASN A 86 -9.71 -7.01 13.83
CA ASN A 86 -9.97 -8.24 14.59
C ASN A 86 -8.90 -9.33 14.35
N PRO A 87 -7.63 -9.01 14.60
CA PRO A 87 -6.49 -9.87 14.24
C PRO A 87 -6.42 -11.17 15.06
#